data_AF-A0A2S8BFS7-F1
#
_entry.id   AF-A0A2S8BFS7-F1
#
_cell.length_a   1.000
_cell.length_b   1.000
_cell.length_c   1.000
_cell.angle_alpha   90.00
_cell.angle_beta   90.00
_cell.angle_gamma   90.00
#
_symmetry.space_group_name_H-M   'P 1'
#
loop_
_entity.id
_entity.type
_entity.pdbx_description
1 polymer ?
#
loop_
_entity_poly.entity_id
_entity_poly.type
_entity_poly.pdbx_seq_one_letter_code
_entity_poly.pdbx_strand_id
1 'polypeptide(L)' 'MVTDHDGRVLTFALISNDAGPTGRTAIDAVAATLRTCGCR' A
#
# COMPACT_ATOMS: atom_id res chain seq x y z
N MET A 1 4.70 -2.07 -8.90
CA MET A 1 4.78 -0.60 -8.96
C MET A 1 3.38 -0.09 -9.21
N VAL A 2 2.92 0.92 -8.47
CA VAL A 2 1.60 1.50 -8.68
C VAL A 2 1.81 2.78 -9.47
N THR A 3 1.22 2.86 -10.65
CA THR A 3 1.26 4.04 -11.49
C THR A 3 -0.14 4.62 -11.63
N ASP A 4 -0.21 5.94 -11.76
CA ASP A 4 -1.42 6.62 -12.20
C ASP A 4 -1.66 6.35 -13.70
N HIS A 5 -2.82 6.74 -14.23
CA HIS A 5 -3.19 6.67 -15.64
C HIS A 5 -2.18 7.38 -16.56
N ASP A 6 -1.48 8.40 -16.04
CA ASP A 6 -0.40 9.11 -16.75
C ASP A 6 0.97 8.43 -16.63
N GLY A 7 1.06 7.23 -16.05
CA GLY A 7 2.31 6.48 -15.87
C GLY A 7 3.21 7.01 -14.74
N ARG A 8 2.71 7.91 -13.89
CA ARG A 8 3.44 8.48 -12.76
C ARG A 8 3.46 7.51 -11.57
N VAL A 9 4.61 7.35 -10.92
CA VAL A 9 4.74 6.46 -9.75
C VAL A 9 4.08 7.06 -8.52
N LEU A 10 3.19 6.30 -7.89
CA LEU A 10 2.55 6.67 -6.64
C LEU A 10 3.34 6.13 -5.45
N THR A 11 3.59 6.99 -4.45
CA THR A 11 4.28 6.65 -3.20
C THR A 11 3.31 6.79 -2.03
N PHE A 12 3.30 5.80 -1.12
CA PHE A 12 2.39 5.75 0.01
C PHE A 12 3.17 5.57 1.31
N ALA A 13 2.78 6.30 2.36
CA ALA A 13 3.25 6.10 3.73
C ALA A 13 2.12 5.50 4.56
N LEU A 14 2.35 4.32 5.15
CA LEU A 14 1.35 3.59 5.93
C LEU A 14 1.75 3.60 7.41
N ILE A 15 0.82 3.99 8.27
CA ILE A 15 1.01 4.05 9.73
C ILE A 15 -0.17 3.32 10.36
N SER A 16 0.11 2.49 11.37
CA SER A 16 -0.91 1.76 12.14
C SER A 16 -0.74 2.11 13.62
N ASN A 17 -1.83 2.56 14.24
CA ASN A 17 -1.87 2.93 15.67
C ASN A 17 -2.27 1.71 16.50
N ASP A 18 -1.70 1.59 17.71
CA ASP A 18 -2.05 0.53 18.68
C ASP A 18 -2.05 -0.89 18.10
N ALA A 19 -1.19 -1.12 17.10
CA ALA A 19 -1.37 -2.21 16.17
C ALA A 19 -0.93 -3.58 16.72
N GLY A 20 -0.40 -3.62 17.96
CA GLY A 20 0.13 -4.83 18.57
C GLY A 20 1.10 -5.59 17.65
N PRO A 21 1.26 -6.91 17.82
CA PRO A 21 2.13 -7.72 16.96
C PRO A 21 1.61 -7.90 15.52
N THR A 22 0.32 -7.60 15.25
CA THR A 22 -0.32 -7.82 13.95
C THR A 22 -0.26 -6.60 13.03
N GLY A 23 0.12 -5.43 13.54
CA GLY A 23 0.16 -4.18 12.78
C GLY A 23 1.01 -4.25 11.52
N ARG A 24 2.13 -4.98 11.58
CA ARG A 24 2.97 -5.16 10.41
C ARG A 24 2.27 -5.96 9.32
N THR A 25 1.62 -7.06 9.69
CA THR A 25 0.85 -7.90 8.77
C THR A 25 -0.30 -7.14 8.13
N ALA A 26 -1.00 -6.28 8.90
CA ALA A 26 -2.07 -5.44 8.36
C ALA A 26 -1.54 -4.43 7.32
N ILE A 27 -0.42 -3.77 7.61
CA ILE A 27 0.23 -2.83 6.67
C ILE A 27 0.69 -3.57 5.41
N ASP A 28 1.30 -4.74 5.55
CA ASP A 28 1.78 -5.53 4.40
C ASP A 28 0.62 -6.00 3.52
N ALA A 29 -0.53 -6.37 4.10
CA ALA A 29 -1.73 -6.72 3.35
C ALA A 29 -2.25 -5.55 2.51
N VAL A 30 -2.33 -4.34 3.09
CA VAL A 30 -2.74 -3.12 2.36
C VAL A 30 -1.74 -2.79 1.25
N ALA A 31 -0.44 -2.89 1.53
CA ALA A 31 0.61 -2.66 0.54
C ALA A 31 0.58 -3.66 -0.63
N ALA A 32 0.15 -4.90 -0.38
CA ALA A 32 -0.07 -5.91 -1.40
C ALA A 32 -1.29 -5.56 -2.28
N THR A 33 -2.41 -5.16 -1.68
CA THR A 33 -3.60 -4.72 -2.42
C THR A 33 -3.32 -3.51 -3.30
N LEU A 34 -2.62 -2.49 -2.77
CA LEU A 34 -2.25 -1.31 -3.55
C LEU A 34 -1.41 -1.69 -4.78
N ARG A 35 -0.47 -2.64 -4.64
CA ARG A 35 0.32 -3.15 -5.76
C ARG A 35 -0.53 -3.82 -6.84
N THR A 36 -1.61 -4.49 -6.47
CA THR A 36 -2.51 -5.15 -7.44
C THR A 36 -3.54 -4.19 -8.06
N CYS A 37 -3.87 -3.11 -7.38
CA CYS A 37 -4.82 -2.09 -7.85
C CYS A 37 -4.24 -1.09 -8.84
N GLY A 38 -2.98 -1.26 -9.29
CA GLY A 38 -2.36 -0.37 -10.28
C GLY A 38 -3.33 -0.06 -11.41
N CYS A 39 -3.76 1.21 -11.49
CA CYS A 39 -4.64 1.68 -12.54
C CYS A 39 -3.88 1.50 -13.84
N ARG A 40 -4.36 0.57 -14.67
CA ARG A 40 -3.81 0.35 -16.01
C ARG A 40 -4.26 1.46 -16.95
#